data_AF-A0A7K7Q3P0-F1
#
_entry.id   AF-A0A7K7Q3P0-F1
#
_cell.length_a   1.000
_cell.length_b   1.000
_cell.length_c   1.000
_cell.angle_alpha   90.00
_cell.angle_beta   90.00
_cell.angle_gamma   90.00
#
_symmetry.space_group_name_H-M   'P 1'
#
loop_
_entity.id
_entity.type
_entity.pdbx_description
1 polymer ?
#
loop_
_entity_poly.entity_id
_entity_poly.type
_entity_poly.pdbx_seq_one_letter_code
_entity_poly.pdbx_strand_id
1 'polypeptide(L)'
;SRGRAREVSPDQMRRLRAWNSLDWALYSHFNRSFWRHAREFGIPRLEREAAELRRRREVLAGKCLRGGGPVPAQNIPDGNLRPFQPPGGGKILGFALKEGLGEEERELCGRMALPELPYKDLLERKQFGAKNGSLG
;
A
#
# COMPACT_ATOMS: atom_id res chain seq x y z
N SER A 1 -4.37 -16.06 -16.92
CA SER A 1 -5.73 -15.74 -17.41
C SER A 1 -6.29 -14.56 -16.61
N ARG A 2 -6.34 -13.35 -17.18
CA ARG A 2 -7.06 -12.23 -16.55
C ARG A 2 -8.55 -12.53 -16.67
N GLY A 3 -9.24 -12.71 -15.55
CA GLY A 3 -10.70 -12.86 -15.55
C GLY A 3 -11.34 -11.61 -16.17
N ARG A 4 -12.28 -11.81 -17.09
CA ARG A 4 -13.09 -10.73 -17.67
C ARG A 4 -13.83 -10.05 -16.52
N ALA A 5 -13.60 -8.75 -16.30
CA ALA A 5 -14.36 -7.99 -15.31
C ALA A 5 -15.85 -8.11 -15.66
N ARG A 6 -16.66 -8.60 -14.72
CA ARG A 6 -18.11 -8.65 -14.88
C ARG A 6 -18.61 -7.21 -14.88
N GLU A 7 -19.32 -6.85 -15.94
CA GLU A 7 -19.98 -5.55 -16.02
C GLU A 7 -21.08 -5.50 -14.96
N VAL A 8 -21.05 -4.46 -14.12
CA VAL A 8 -22.01 -4.30 -13.02
C VAL A 8 -23.16 -3.43 -13.53
N SER A 9 -24.37 -3.96 -13.54
CA SER A 9 -25.54 -3.20 -14.00
C SER A 9 -25.87 -2.05 -13.05
N PRO A 10 -26.59 -1.01 -13.51
CA PRO A 10 -27.02 0.09 -12.65
C PRO A 10 -27.79 -0.38 -11.40
N ASP A 11 -28.60 -1.42 -11.55
CA ASP A 11 -29.37 -2.03 -10.45
C ASP A 11 -28.47 -2.72 -9.43
N GLN A 12 -27.46 -3.45 -9.91
CA GLN A 12 -26.46 -4.06 -9.05
C GLN A 12 -25.65 -2.98 -8.32
N MET A 13 -25.27 -1.89 -8.98
CA MET A 13 -24.59 -0.76 -8.34
C MET A 13 -25.46 -0.13 -7.23
N ARG A 14 -26.76 0.05 -7.45
CA ARG A 14 -27.67 0.56 -6.41
C ARG A 14 -27.71 -0.37 -5.20
N ARG A 15 -27.84 -1.67 -5.43
CA ARG A 15 -27.85 -2.68 -4.35
C ARG A 15 -26.53 -2.72 -3.59
N LEU A 16 -25.39 -2.65 -4.28
CA LEU A 16 -24.06 -2.63 -3.65
C LEU A 16 -23.87 -1.40 -2.76
N ARG A 17 -24.33 -0.23 -3.21
CA ARG A 17 -24.31 0.99 -2.39
C ARG A 17 -25.25 0.92 -1.19
N ALA A 18 -26.44 0.35 -1.36
CA ALA A 18 -27.37 0.15 -0.25
C ALA A 18 -26.80 -0.82 0.80
N TRP A 19 -26.15 -1.89 0.35
CA TRP A 19 -25.52 -2.87 1.22
C TRP A 19 -24.31 -2.31 1.97
N ASN A 20 -23.52 -1.43 1.35
CA ASN A 20 -22.40 -0.70 1.99
C ASN A 20 -22.76 0.78 2.24
N SER A 21 -23.95 1.04 2.80
CA SER A 21 -24.49 2.40 2.92
C SER A 21 -23.59 3.35 3.71
N LEU A 22 -22.96 2.86 4.79
CA LEU A 22 -22.02 3.63 5.59
C LEU A 22 -20.77 4.01 4.79
N ASP A 23 -20.11 3.03 4.15
CA ASP A 23 -18.92 3.28 3.35
C ASP A 23 -19.23 4.18 2.15
N TRP A 24 -20.41 4.03 1.55
CA TRP A 24 -20.86 4.92 0.49
C TRP A 24 -21.02 6.37 0.96
N ALA A 25 -21.56 6.57 2.16
CA ALA A 25 -21.70 7.89 2.76
C ALA A 25 -20.32 8.52 3.05
N LEU A 26 -19.39 7.73 3.61
CA LEU A 26 -18.01 8.16 3.88
C LEU A 26 -17.29 8.52 2.58
N TYR A 27 -17.31 7.64 1.57
CA TYR A 27 -16.73 7.90 0.25
C TYR A 27 -17.29 9.19 -0.35
N SER A 28 -18.61 9.35 -0.34
CA SER A 28 -19.26 10.53 -0.90
C SER A 28 -18.83 11.82 -0.20
N HIS A 29 -18.70 11.81 1.13
CA HIS A 29 -18.21 12.95 1.90
C HIS A 29 -16.76 13.28 1.55
N PHE A 30 -15.85 12.30 1.65
CA PHE A 30 -14.41 12.54 1.44
C PHE A 30 -14.08 12.86 -0.03
N ASN A 31 -14.79 12.28 -1.00
CA ASN A 31 -14.61 12.62 -2.41
C ASN A 31 -14.95 14.10 -2.66
N ARG A 32 -16.06 14.60 -2.09
CA ARG A 32 -16.41 16.03 -2.19
C ARG A 32 -15.39 16.92 -1.49
N SER A 33 -15.00 16.57 -0.27
CA SER A 33 -14.02 17.32 0.52
C SER A 33 -12.64 17.36 -0.16
N PHE A 34 -12.20 16.25 -0.73
CA PHE A 34 -10.96 16.17 -1.51
C PHE A 34 -10.98 17.14 -2.68
N TRP A 35 -12.03 17.11 -3.51
CA TRP A 35 -12.09 17.97 -4.69
C TRP A 35 -12.22 19.45 -4.35
N ARG A 36 -12.82 19.79 -3.22
CA ARG A 36 -12.80 21.16 -2.70
C ARG A 36 -11.36 21.60 -2.40
N HIS A 37 -10.62 20.82 -1.62
CA HIS A 37 -9.22 21.14 -1.31
C HIS A 37 -8.30 21.10 -2.53
N ALA A 38 -8.54 20.20 -3.48
CA ALA A 38 -7.80 20.14 -4.74
C ALA A 38 -7.97 21.42 -5.57
N ARG A 39 -9.18 21.99 -5.59
CA ARG A 39 -9.44 23.28 -6.25
C ARG A 39 -8.78 24.45 -5.51
N GLU A 40 -8.86 24.47 -4.19
CA GLU A 40 -8.18 25.48 -3.34
C GLU A 40 -6.66 25.44 -3.51
N PHE A 41 -6.08 24.24 -3.59
CA PHE A 41 -4.64 24.03 -3.84
C PHE A 41 -4.23 24.36 -5.28
N GLY A 42 -5.17 24.26 -6.23
CA GLY A 42 -5.00 24.47 -7.66
C GLY A 42 -4.78 23.15 -8.41
N ILE A 43 -5.69 22.81 -9.32
CA ILE A 43 -5.64 21.55 -10.10
C ILE A 43 -4.34 21.40 -10.90
N PRO A 44 -3.87 22.41 -11.67
CA PRO A 44 -2.61 22.26 -12.42
C PRO A 44 -1.40 22.06 -11.52
N ARG A 45 -1.42 22.63 -10.30
CA ARG A 45 -0.36 22.40 -9.31
C ARG A 45 -0.41 20.98 -8.78
N LEU A 46 -1.61 20.51 -8.38
CA LEU A 46 -1.82 19.14 -7.91
C LEU A 46 -1.31 18.10 -8.92
N GLU A 47 -1.60 18.30 -10.19
CA GLU A 47 -1.16 17.40 -11.26
C GLU A 47 0.38 17.35 -11.38
N ARG A 48 1.05 18.51 -11.33
CA ARG A 48 2.52 18.58 -11.35
C ARG A 48 3.15 17.90 -10.14
N GLU A 49 2.65 18.17 -8.94
CA GLU A 49 3.15 17.56 -7.70
C GLU A 49 2.92 16.04 -7.70
N ALA A 50 1.76 15.58 -8.18
CA ALA A 50 1.47 14.16 -8.33
C ALA A 50 2.38 13.48 -9.36
N ALA A 51 2.70 14.17 -10.47
CA ALA A 51 3.65 13.66 -11.46
C ALA A 51 5.07 13.55 -10.89
N GLU A 52 5.54 14.56 -10.16
CA GLU A 52 6.85 14.53 -9.51
C GLU A 52 6.91 13.43 -8.44
N LEU A 53 5.85 13.25 -7.65
CA LEU A 53 5.76 12.16 -6.68
C LEU A 53 5.86 10.78 -7.36
N ARG A 54 5.18 10.58 -8.50
CA ARG A 54 5.28 9.33 -9.27
C ARG A 54 6.69 9.10 -9.79
N ARG A 55 7.34 10.13 -10.36
CA ARG A 55 8.73 10.05 -10.83
C ARG A 55 9.68 9.66 -9.70
N ARG A 56 9.57 10.28 -8.53
CA ARG A 56 10.38 9.93 -7.34
C ARG A 56 10.13 8.50 -6.89
N ARG A 57 8.87 8.03 -6.91
CA ARG A 57 8.52 6.66 -6.58
C ARG A 57 9.17 5.67 -7.55
N GLU A 58 9.19 5.96 -8.85
CA GLU A 58 9.82 5.12 -9.87
C GLU A 58 11.33 5.04 -9.69
N VAL A 59 11.99 6.18 -9.44
CA VAL A 59 13.43 6.23 -9.12
C VAL A 59 13.74 5.39 -7.89
N LEU A 60 12.96 5.55 -6.81
CA LEU A 60 13.14 4.79 -5.58
C LEU A 60 12.86 3.29 -5.80
N ALA A 61 11.85 2.95 -6.59
CA ALA A 61 11.54 1.56 -6.93
C ALA A 61 12.69 0.92 -7.72
N GLY A 62 13.29 1.63 -8.69
CA GLY A 62 14.44 1.13 -9.44
C GLY A 62 15.70 0.97 -8.58
N LYS A 63 15.88 1.84 -7.59
CA LYS A 63 16.97 1.75 -6.62
C LYS A 63 16.78 0.58 -5.65
N CYS A 64 15.58 0.47 -5.06
CA CYS A 64 15.33 -0.42 -3.93
C CYS A 64 14.86 -1.82 -4.33
N LEU A 65 14.09 -1.97 -5.39
CA LEU A 65 13.26 -3.15 -5.62
C LEU A 65 13.83 -4.06 -6.69
N ARG A 66 13.83 -5.37 -6.40
CA ARG A 66 14.11 -6.40 -7.39
C ARG A 66 12.99 -6.43 -8.43
N GLY A 67 13.33 -6.12 -9.68
CA GLY A 67 12.37 -6.06 -10.78
C GLY A 67 11.50 -4.80 -10.81
N GLY A 68 11.77 -3.80 -9.96
CA GLY A 68 11.16 -2.45 -10.03
C GLY A 68 9.68 -2.37 -9.63
N GLY A 69 9.07 -3.44 -9.14
CA GLY A 69 7.64 -3.47 -8.85
C GLY A 69 7.23 -4.55 -7.84
N PRO A 70 5.91 -4.65 -7.55
CA PRO A 70 5.40 -5.62 -6.61
C PRO A 70 5.49 -7.05 -7.17
N VAL A 71 5.84 -7.99 -6.30
CA VAL A 71 6.00 -9.41 -6.60
C VAL A 71 5.11 -10.25 -5.67
N PRO A 72 4.76 -11.49 -6.05
CA PRO A 72 4.07 -12.42 -5.16
C PRO A 72 4.86 -12.65 -3.86
N ALA A 73 4.16 -12.82 -2.74
CA ALA A 73 4.80 -12.95 -1.42
C ALA A 73 5.84 -14.08 -1.35
N GLN A 74 5.62 -15.20 -2.05
CA GLN A 74 6.58 -16.31 -2.11
C GLN A 74 7.89 -15.98 -2.83
N ASN A 75 7.90 -14.89 -3.62
CA ASN A 75 9.10 -14.40 -4.32
C ASN A 75 9.83 -13.32 -3.52
N ILE A 76 9.51 -13.11 -2.24
CA ILE A 76 10.18 -12.15 -1.35
C ILE A 76 11.08 -12.94 -0.39
N PRO A 77 12.42 -12.85 -0.53
CA PRO A 77 13.34 -13.63 0.29
C PRO A 77 13.23 -13.29 1.78
N ASP A 78 13.21 -12.00 2.10
CA ASP A 78 13.10 -11.50 3.47
C ASP A 78 11.68 -11.74 4.04
N GLY A 79 11.60 -12.54 5.10
CA GLY A 79 10.35 -12.86 5.78
C GLY A 79 9.65 -11.64 6.39
N ASN A 80 10.41 -10.64 6.84
CA ASN A 80 9.85 -9.41 7.42
C ASN A 80 9.17 -8.52 6.37
N LEU A 81 9.48 -8.73 5.08
CA LEU A 81 8.88 -8.00 3.97
C LEU A 81 7.76 -8.76 3.29
N ARG A 82 7.42 -9.98 3.77
CA ARG A 82 6.30 -10.75 3.23
C ARG A 82 4.98 -10.20 3.79
N PRO A 83 4.07 -9.74 2.93
CA PRO A 83 2.75 -9.33 3.39
C PRO A 83 1.95 -10.54 3.88
N PHE A 84 1.13 -10.33 4.90
CA PHE A 84 0.15 -11.30 5.38
C PHE A 84 -0.71 -11.81 4.24
N GLN A 85 -1.00 -13.12 4.23
CA GLN A 85 -1.88 -13.74 3.24
C GLN A 85 -3.15 -14.23 3.95
N PRO A 86 -4.31 -13.56 3.73
CA PRO A 86 -5.56 -13.98 4.36
C PRO A 86 -6.00 -15.37 3.84
N PRO A 87 -6.39 -16.31 4.71
CA PRO A 87 -6.91 -17.61 4.30
C PRO A 87 -8.12 -17.46 3.35
N GLY A 88 -8.09 -18.15 2.21
CA GLY A 88 -9.16 -18.07 1.20
C GLY A 88 -9.27 -16.71 0.48
N GLY A 89 -8.41 -15.75 0.79
CA GLY A 89 -8.39 -14.43 0.18
C GLY A 89 -7.55 -14.36 -1.10
N GLY A 90 -7.51 -13.17 -1.69
CA GLY A 90 -6.65 -12.89 -2.84
C GLY A 90 -5.17 -12.88 -2.47
N LYS A 91 -4.30 -13.14 -3.46
CA LYS A 91 -2.84 -13.06 -3.27
C LYS A 91 -2.44 -11.60 -3.08
N ILE A 92 -1.94 -11.26 -1.90
CA ILE A 92 -1.41 -9.92 -1.62
C ILE A 92 0.03 -9.88 -2.12
N LEU A 93 0.32 -8.94 -3.01
CA LEU A 93 1.67 -8.69 -3.51
C LEU A 93 2.47 -7.86 -2.51
N GLY A 94 3.79 -8.01 -2.52
CA GLY A 94 4.71 -7.21 -1.72
C GLY A 94 5.94 -6.81 -2.53
N PHE A 95 6.99 -6.36 -1.86
CA PHE A 95 8.18 -5.83 -2.52
C PHE A 95 9.43 -6.60 -2.08
N ALA A 96 10.14 -7.17 -3.05
CA ALA A 96 11.45 -7.77 -2.81
C ALA A 96 12.53 -6.71 -2.99
N LEU A 97 13.46 -6.61 -2.04
CA LEU A 97 14.60 -5.70 -2.18
C LEU A 97 15.62 -6.23 -3.19
N LYS A 98 16.36 -5.30 -3.81
CA LYS A 98 17.50 -5.62 -4.66
C LYS A 98 18.63 -6.24 -3.82
N GLU A 99 19.38 -7.15 -4.42
CA GLU A 99 20.56 -7.73 -3.81
C GLU A 99 21.75 -6.75 -3.86
N GLY A 100 22.68 -6.87 -2.91
CA GLY A 100 23.89 -6.04 -2.88
C GLY A 100 23.68 -4.58 -2.44
N LEU A 101 22.51 -4.20 -1.90
CA LEU A 101 22.33 -2.89 -1.26
C LEU A 101 23.27 -2.75 -0.06
N GLY A 102 23.90 -1.57 0.06
CA GLY A 102 24.66 -1.19 1.25
C GLY A 102 23.77 -1.14 2.50
N GLU A 103 24.38 -1.06 3.68
CA GLU A 103 23.65 -1.12 4.96
C GLU A 103 22.59 -0.02 5.09
N GLU A 104 22.97 1.24 4.85
CA GLU A 104 22.05 2.39 4.90
C GLU A 104 20.92 2.28 3.86
N GLU A 105 21.25 1.85 2.64
CA GLU A 105 20.26 1.68 1.58
C GLU A 105 19.29 0.54 1.90
N ARG A 106 19.78 -0.54 2.51
CA ARG A 106 18.96 -1.65 2.96
C ARG A 106 18.00 -1.22 4.05
N GLU A 107 18.44 -0.40 5.01
CA GLU A 107 17.55 0.13 6.05
C GLU A 107 16.47 1.03 5.43
N LEU A 108 16.86 2.00 4.61
CA LEU A 108 15.93 2.91 3.93
C LEU A 108 14.90 2.13 3.10
N CYS A 109 15.37 1.28 2.19
CA CYS A 109 14.53 0.51 1.30
C CYS A 109 13.64 -0.49 2.07
N GLY A 110 14.18 -1.11 3.13
CA GLY A 110 13.43 -2.00 4.02
C GLY A 110 12.28 -1.28 4.71
N ARG A 111 12.50 -0.08 5.26
CA ARG A 111 11.44 0.74 5.88
C ARG A 111 10.35 1.14 4.89
N MET A 112 10.72 1.42 3.63
CA MET A 112 9.75 1.77 2.59
C MET A 112 8.93 0.57 2.08
N ALA A 113 9.50 -0.64 2.14
CA ALA A 113 8.85 -1.88 1.70
C ALA A 113 8.12 -2.64 2.82
N LEU A 114 8.20 -2.16 4.08
CA LEU A 114 7.70 -2.88 5.25
C LEU A 114 6.16 -3.00 5.22
N PRO A 115 5.60 -4.23 5.22
CA PRO A 115 4.16 -4.42 5.22
C PRO A 115 3.53 -4.07 6.59
N GLU A 116 2.20 -3.95 6.61
CA GLU A 116 1.42 -3.43 7.72
C GLU A 116 1.73 -4.10 9.07
N LEU A 117 1.71 -5.44 9.16
CA LEU A 117 1.90 -6.13 10.44
C LEU A 117 3.30 -5.90 11.04
N PRO A 118 4.41 -6.15 10.30
CA PRO A 118 5.74 -5.79 10.81
C PRO A 118 5.92 -4.30 11.11
N TYR A 119 5.26 -3.40 10.35
CA TYR A 119 5.31 -1.96 10.60
C TYR A 119 4.56 -1.59 11.88
N LYS A 120 3.41 -2.21 12.15
CA LYS A 120 2.70 -2.08 13.42
C LYS A 120 3.58 -2.52 14.59
N ASP A 121 4.20 -3.69 14.51
CA ASP A 121 5.09 -4.18 15.58
C ASP A 121 6.29 -3.24 15.80
N LEU A 122 6.82 -2.65 14.72
CA LEU A 122 7.86 -1.62 14.81
C LEU A 122 7.36 -0.38 15.56
N LEU A 123 6.16 0.12 15.26
CA LEU A 123 5.58 1.28 15.92
C LEU A 123 5.24 1.00 17.39
N GLU A 124 4.68 -0.17 17.70
CA GLU A 124 4.37 -0.57 19.07
C GLU A 124 5.64 -0.61 19.93
N ARG A 125 6.73 -1.21 19.42
CA ARG A 125 8.03 -1.21 20.12
C ARG A 125 8.58 0.19 20.35
N LYS A 126 8.39 1.11 19.40
CA LYS A 126 8.84 2.50 19.55
C LYS A 126 8.02 3.29 20.58
N GLN A 127 6.71 3.03 20.66
CA GLN A 127 5.82 3.74 21.57
C GLN A 127 5.87 3.20 23.00
N PHE A 128 5.97 1.88 23.16
CA PHE A 128 5.80 1.21 24.46
C PHE A 128 7.03 0.44 24.94
N GLY A 129 8.14 0.46 24.19
CA GLY A 129 9.33 -0.33 24.46
C GLY A 129 9.19 -1.79 24.00
N ALA A 130 10.27 -2.56 24.10
CA ALA A 130 10.20 -4.00 23.86
C ALA A 130 9.31 -4.65 24.92
N LYS A 131 8.31 -5.44 24.52
CA LYS A 131 7.64 -6.34 25.46
C LYS A 131 8.68 -7.33 25.96
N ASN A 132 9.15 -7.14 27.19
CA ASN A 132 9.85 -8.19 27.93
C ASN A 132 8.83 -9.29 28.22
N GLY A 133 8.69 -10.23 27.29
CA GLY A 133 7.73 -11.32 27.39
C GLY A 133 8.27 -12.51 26.64
N SER A 134 9.12 -13.27 27.33
CA SER A 134 9.49 -14.64 27.01
C SER A 134 8.24 -15.44 26.65
N LEU A 135 8.21 -15.99 25.44
CA LEU A 135 7.37 -17.12 25.09
C LEU A 135 8.31 -18.16 24.48
N GLY A 136 8.70 -19.10 25.33
CA GLY A 136 9.15 -20.42 24.91
C GLY A 136 7.98 -21.28 24.45
#